data_AF-A0A256ITA3-F1
#
_entry.id   AF-A0A256ITA3-F1
#
_cell.length_a   1.000
_cell.length_b   1.000
_cell.length_c   1.000
_cell.angle_alpha   90.00
_cell.angle_beta   90.00
_cell.angle_gamma   90.00
#
_symmetry.space_group_name_H-M   'P 1'
#
loop_
_entity.id
_entity.type
_entity.pdbx_description
1 polymer ?
#
loop_
_entity_poly.entity_id
_entity_poly.type
_entity_poly.pdbx_seq_one_letter_code
_entity_poly.pdbx_strand_id
1 'polypeptide(L)'
;MDDTNNFGLSRRQMLGGLGMIGVASAGAGLGTTAYFSDEEGFTGNRLEAGTLDLLVDYEASYDSDGAVENMADVAMGTQDGEPAGMFYDLDDVKPGDSGHVEFCFRIVDNPSYMWACADLSQTENGMNEPEMAVDDTSDLGELGDAIDARLVYCERDDGELIEGAEIVSGSLVDVIAAVTGGVPLDGEGMPGMAPGDQAEYADVVEPDEGEAYITGPCVCLFWNVPIEVGNEIQSDTLTMDFEFHAIQSRHNDGMYNPCVPSVTTRTGDGFAKQQEFATQQETSFARGRFGDNNGTAGAWEVAVGPDVGSADTANYAWTPGNTVPFSYAYDGSGTASFTLDGVTVSSAIPAPSGKLAITTKADEATVSVANLMLDLDGTAVTLSGPDAVSATNDGPDREVTYLVFDTDAADVANAFTVSGDVTVDVQGDYSGSDEGVAFDVSVE
;
A
#
# COMPACT_ATOMS: atom_id res chain seq x y z
N MET A 1 -47.77 -8.80 -45.28
CA MET A 1 -48.24 -8.97 -43.89
C MET A 1 -47.14 -9.74 -43.20
N ASP A 2 -46.54 -9.04 -42.26
CA ASP A 2 -45.15 -9.14 -41.83
C ASP A 2 -44.78 -10.35 -40.97
N ASP A 3 -43.48 -10.64 -41.00
CA ASP A 3 -42.71 -11.30 -39.97
C ASP A 3 -42.84 -10.56 -38.62
N THR A 4 -42.74 -11.25 -37.48
CA THR A 4 -41.50 -11.43 -36.69
C THR A 4 -41.82 -11.82 -35.23
N ASN A 5 -40.98 -12.69 -34.68
CA ASN A 5 -40.97 -13.21 -33.31
C ASN A 5 -40.83 -12.11 -32.24
N ASN A 6 -41.42 -12.35 -31.06
CA ASN A 6 -40.99 -11.71 -29.81
C ASN A 6 -41.09 -12.72 -28.66
N PHE A 7 -39.94 -13.19 -28.17
CA PHE A 7 -39.83 -13.96 -26.94
C PHE A 7 -39.84 -12.97 -25.77
N GLY A 8 -40.90 -13.03 -24.96
CA GLY A 8 -40.94 -12.39 -23.66
C GLY A 8 -41.03 -13.46 -22.58
N LEU A 9 -40.24 -13.34 -21.51
CA LEU A 9 -40.59 -13.88 -20.20
C LEU A 9 -39.98 -13.01 -19.10
N SER A 10 -40.80 -12.66 -18.11
CA SER A 10 -40.42 -11.96 -16.88
C SER A 10 -40.72 -12.85 -15.65
N ARG A 11 -39.89 -12.65 -14.61
CA ARG A 11 -40.15 -12.80 -13.15
C ARG A 11 -40.16 -14.21 -12.51
N ARG A 12 -39.57 -14.22 -11.28
CA ARG A 12 -39.65 -15.16 -10.11
C ARG A 12 -38.43 -16.07 -9.93
N GLN A 13 -37.92 -16.38 -8.73
CA GLN A 13 -38.17 -16.00 -7.32
C GLN A 13 -37.08 -16.69 -6.46
N MET A 14 -36.71 -16.07 -5.33
CA MET A 14 -36.49 -16.69 -4.00
C MET A 14 -35.30 -17.66 -3.78
N LEU A 15 -34.41 -17.34 -2.82
CA LEU A 15 -34.24 -18.05 -1.53
C LEU A 15 -33.07 -17.44 -0.71
N GLY A 16 -33.31 -17.21 0.58
CA GLY A 16 -32.26 -16.97 1.57
C GLY A 16 -31.81 -18.26 2.25
N GLY A 17 -30.69 -18.20 2.98
CA GLY A 17 -30.23 -19.29 3.84
C GLY A 17 -28.91 -18.98 4.53
N LEU A 18 -28.99 -18.62 5.80
CA LEU A 18 -27.92 -18.77 6.80
C LEU A 18 -27.76 -20.25 7.18
N GLY A 19 -26.53 -20.67 7.53
CA GLY A 19 -26.22 -21.92 8.25
C GLY A 19 -24.74 -22.27 8.11
N MET A 20 -23.86 -21.94 9.07
CA MET A 20 -23.45 -22.74 10.24
C MET A 20 -22.93 -24.17 9.97
N ILE A 21 -21.63 -24.33 10.31
CA ILE A 21 -20.90 -25.50 10.87
C ILE A 21 -20.54 -26.66 9.92
N GLY A 22 -19.25 -27.01 9.92
CA GLY A 22 -18.80 -28.38 9.67
C GLY A 22 -17.30 -28.56 9.40
N VAL A 23 -16.53 -28.81 10.46
CA VAL A 23 -15.18 -29.40 10.41
C VAL A 23 -15.22 -30.74 9.65
N ALA A 24 -14.38 -30.91 8.63
CA ALA A 24 -13.82 -32.20 8.19
C ALA A 24 -12.67 -31.99 7.19
N SER A 25 -11.46 -32.25 7.66
CA SER A 25 -10.24 -32.50 6.88
C SER A 25 -10.43 -33.58 5.79
N ALA A 26 -9.97 -33.31 4.56
CA ALA A 26 -9.19 -34.23 3.70
C ALA A 26 -9.16 -33.77 2.23
N GLY A 27 -7.95 -33.51 1.74
CA GLY A 27 -7.43 -33.53 0.37
C GLY A 27 -8.34 -33.62 -0.88
N ALA A 28 -7.84 -32.91 -1.90
CA ALA A 28 -8.10 -33.00 -3.34
C ALA A 28 -9.15 -32.04 -3.91
N GLY A 29 -8.68 -31.20 -4.83
CA GLY A 29 -9.38 -30.04 -5.34
C GLY A 29 -10.56 -30.34 -6.27
N LEU A 30 -11.35 -29.29 -6.53
CA LEU A 30 -12.09 -29.02 -7.77
C LEU A 30 -12.64 -27.58 -7.71
N GLY A 31 -11.99 -26.67 -8.45
CA GLY A 31 -12.53 -25.53 -9.21
C GLY A 31 -13.57 -24.58 -8.61
N THR A 32 -13.18 -23.31 -8.48
CA THR A 32 -14.08 -22.16 -8.68
C THR A 32 -13.73 -21.48 -10.00
N THR A 33 -14.69 -21.46 -10.91
CA THR A 33 -14.62 -20.73 -12.18
C THR A 33 -14.68 -19.23 -11.90
N ALA A 34 -13.54 -18.55 -11.92
CA ALA A 34 -13.52 -17.10 -12.04
C ALA A 34 -13.81 -16.72 -13.51
N TYR A 35 -14.80 -15.85 -13.65
CA TYR A 35 -15.39 -15.38 -14.89
C TYR A 35 -14.56 -14.18 -15.37
N PHE A 36 -13.69 -14.38 -16.36
CA PHE A 36 -12.93 -13.29 -16.99
C PHE A 36 -13.84 -12.50 -17.92
N SER A 37 -13.98 -11.19 -17.69
CA SER A 37 -14.67 -10.26 -18.57
C SER A 37 -13.77 -9.06 -18.84
N ASP A 38 -12.69 -9.29 -19.56
CA ASP A 38 -11.80 -8.21 -20.00
C ASP A 38 -11.65 -8.39 -21.51
N GLU A 39 -12.34 -7.53 -22.25
CA GLU A 39 -12.28 -7.40 -23.70
C GLU A 39 -11.41 -6.18 -24.02
N GLU A 40 -10.10 -6.38 -24.14
CA GLU A 40 -9.17 -5.39 -24.68
C GLU A 40 -8.49 -5.98 -25.92
N GLY A 41 -8.82 -5.39 -27.07
CA GLY A 41 -8.31 -5.82 -28.35
C GLY A 41 -7.12 -4.98 -28.77
N PHE A 42 -5.92 -5.57 -28.77
CA PHE A 42 -4.84 -5.12 -29.66
C PHE A 42 -4.11 -6.31 -30.30
N THR A 43 -4.28 -6.40 -31.60
CA THR A 43 -3.64 -7.35 -32.51
C THR A 43 -2.13 -7.19 -32.55
N GLY A 44 -1.41 -8.26 -32.22
CA GLY A 44 -0.12 -8.57 -32.84
C GLY A 44 1.11 -7.90 -32.25
N ASN A 45 1.42 -8.17 -30.98
CA ASN A 45 2.79 -8.50 -30.59
C ASN A 45 2.73 -9.54 -29.47
N ARG A 46 3.66 -10.48 -29.49
CA ARG A 46 3.71 -11.71 -28.69
C ARG A 46 3.53 -11.41 -27.18
N LEU A 47 2.40 -11.83 -26.60
CA LEU A 47 2.18 -11.88 -25.15
C LEU A 47 2.98 -13.07 -24.59
N GLU A 48 4.14 -12.77 -24.01
CA GLU A 48 4.74 -13.59 -22.97
C GLU A 48 4.40 -12.85 -21.67
N ALA A 49 3.44 -13.38 -20.92
CA ALA A 49 3.21 -12.94 -19.55
C ALA A 49 4.52 -13.16 -18.79
N GLY A 50 4.99 -12.14 -18.05
CA GLY A 50 6.25 -12.17 -17.32
C GLY A 50 6.40 -13.49 -16.57
N THR A 51 7.42 -14.26 -16.95
CA THR A 51 7.75 -15.51 -16.30
C THR A 51 8.66 -15.14 -15.14
N LEU A 52 8.09 -15.03 -13.95
CA LEU A 52 8.78 -15.17 -12.68
C LEU A 52 10.33 -15.06 -12.70
N ASP A 53 10.83 -13.92 -12.30
CA ASP A 53 12.22 -13.48 -12.42
C ASP A 53 12.85 -13.08 -11.08
N LEU A 54 12.13 -13.27 -9.97
CA LEU A 54 12.70 -13.37 -8.64
C LEU A 54 12.44 -14.77 -8.08
N LEU A 55 13.51 -15.47 -7.70
CA LEU A 55 13.43 -16.71 -6.94
C LEU A 55 14.09 -16.49 -5.60
N VAL A 56 13.42 -16.91 -4.53
CA VAL A 56 13.93 -16.87 -3.18
C VAL A 56 14.07 -18.31 -2.71
N ASP A 57 15.31 -18.80 -2.70
CA ASP A 57 15.61 -20.09 -2.11
C ASP A 57 15.61 -19.90 -0.60
N TYR A 58 14.86 -20.73 0.11
CA TYR A 58 14.81 -20.66 1.57
C TYR A 58 15.11 -22.01 2.22
N GLU A 59 15.84 -21.97 3.32
CA GLU A 59 16.16 -23.13 4.14
C GLU A 59 15.84 -22.82 5.61
N ALA A 60 14.87 -23.53 6.17
CA ALA A 60 14.49 -23.44 7.57
C ALA A 60 15.06 -24.61 8.35
N SER A 61 15.53 -24.34 9.56
CA SER A 61 16.02 -25.31 10.54
C SER A 61 15.32 -25.08 11.87
N TYR A 62 14.80 -26.16 12.45
CA TYR A 62 14.15 -26.16 13.76
C TYR A 62 14.85 -27.18 14.66
N ASP A 63 15.29 -26.79 15.85
CA ASP A 63 15.87 -27.64 16.89
C ASP A 63 14.97 -27.69 18.14
N SER A 64 14.32 -28.83 18.35
CA SER A 64 13.61 -29.19 19.59
C SER A 64 14.23 -30.44 20.19
N ASP A 65 14.89 -30.31 21.35
CA ASP A 65 15.49 -31.42 22.11
C ASP A 65 16.26 -32.44 21.22
N GLY A 66 16.97 -31.94 20.19
CA GLY A 66 17.84 -32.74 19.31
C GLY A 66 17.22 -33.24 18.01
N ALA A 67 16.05 -32.74 17.59
CA ALA A 67 15.52 -32.96 16.24
C ALA A 67 15.82 -31.74 15.37
N VAL A 68 16.65 -31.89 14.33
CA VAL A 68 16.87 -30.87 13.29
C VAL A 68 16.02 -31.23 12.08
N GLU A 69 14.97 -30.46 11.80
CA GLU A 69 14.24 -30.54 10.53
C GLU A 69 14.74 -29.44 9.59
N ASN A 70 15.46 -29.81 8.52
CA ASN A 70 15.83 -28.88 7.46
C ASN A 70 14.79 -28.95 6.33
N MET A 71 13.99 -27.88 6.20
CA MET A 71 13.06 -27.70 5.10
C MET A 71 13.68 -26.73 4.10
N ALA A 72 13.92 -27.17 2.88
CA ALA A 72 14.39 -26.32 1.79
C ALA A 72 13.38 -26.30 0.66
N ASP A 73 13.00 -25.11 0.21
CA ASP A 73 12.04 -24.89 -0.86
C ASP A 73 12.27 -23.51 -1.51
N VAL A 74 11.46 -23.15 -2.51
CA VAL A 74 11.67 -21.95 -3.33
C VAL A 74 10.37 -21.15 -3.45
N ALA A 75 10.43 -19.90 -3.00
CA ALA A 75 9.41 -18.91 -3.29
C ALA A 75 9.73 -18.15 -4.57
N MET A 76 8.70 -17.57 -5.17
CA MET A 76 8.68 -17.15 -6.56
C MET A 76 7.95 -15.81 -6.65
N GLY A 77 8.60 -14.78 -7.19
CA GLY A 77 8.02 -13.45 -7.47
C GLY A 77 8.42 -12.88 -8.84
N THR A 78 8.00 -11.66 -9.12
CA THR A 78 8.36 -10.93 -10.35
C THR A 78 9.12 -9.63 -10.07
N GLN A 79 10.10 -9.27 -10.90
CA GLN A 79 10.70 -7.93 -10.88
C GLN A 79 9.65 -6.90 -11.23
N ASP A 80 9.64 -5.80 -10.47
CA ASP A 80 8.68 -4.71 -10.61
C ASP A 80 7.21 -5.15 -10.43
N GLY A 81 6.95 -6.22 -9.69
CA GLY A 81 5.60 -6.76 -9.53
C GLY A 81 5.39 -7.59 -8.26
N GLU A 82 4.78 -8.77 -8.44
CA GLU A 82 4.38 -9.69 -7.38
C GLU A 82 5.57 -10.09 -6.49
N PRO A 83 5.44 -10.06 -5.15
CA PRO A 83 6.48 -10.54 -4.26
C PRO A 83 6.71 -12.05 -4.37
N ALA A 84 7.88 -12.48 -3.91
CA ALA A 84 8.11 -13.86 -3.52
C ALA A 84 7.75 -14.02 -2.03
N GLY A 85 6.64 -14.68 -1.73
CA GLY A 85 6.13 -14.88 -0.37
C GLY A 85 6.39 -16.27 0.21
N MET A 86 6.59 -16.35 1.53
CA MET A 86 6.66 -17.61 2.28
C MET A 86 6.06 -17.52 3.66
N PHE A 87 5.47 -18.64 4.11
CA PHE A 87 4.94 -18.81 5.45
C PHE A 87 5.87 -19.68 6.30
N TYR A 88 6.08 -19.30 7.55
CA TYR A 88 6.82 -20.09 8.54
C TYR A 88 5.99 -20.23 9.82
N ASP A 89 5.47 -21.43 10.03
CA ASP A 89 4.60 -21.77 11.16
C ASP A 89 5.43 -22.33 12.34
N LEU A 90 5.12 -21.84 13.54
CA LEU A 90 5.65 -22.31 14.81
C LEU A 90 4.48 -22.75 15.70
N ASP A 91 4.34 -24.06 15.88
CA ASP A 91 3.25 -24.65 16.65
C ASP A 91 3.71 -25.23 18.00
N ASP A 92 4.39 -26.38 18.03
CA ASP A 92 4.75 -27.12 19.27
C ASP A 92 6.08 -26.62 19.88
N VAL A 93 6.22 -25.29 19.97
CA VAL A 93 7.43 -24.63 20.46
C VAL A 93 7.53 -24.70 21.98
N LYS A 94 8.71 -25.05 22.48
CA LYS A 94 8.98 -25.19 23.91
C LYS A 94 10.12 -24.29 24.36
N PRO A 95 10.16 -23.92 25.64
CA PRO A 95 11.33 -23.27 26.21
C PRO A 95 12.60 -24.08 25.99
N GLY A 96 13.61 -23.45 25.38
CA GLY A 96 14.86 -24.08 24.96
C GLY A 96 14.93 -24.46 23.48
N ASP A 97 13.80 -24.43 22.76
CA ASP A 97 13.78 -24.64 21.31
C ASP A 97 14.40 -23.42 20.60
N SER A 98 15.00 -23.68 19.44
CA SER A 98 15.61 -22.65 18.62
C SER A 98 15.59 -23.03 17.15
N GLY A 99 15.75 -22.05 16.27
CA GLY A 99 15.80 -22.31 14.86
C GLY A 99 16.34 -21.13 14.08
N HIS A 100 16.42 -21.33 12.77
CA HIS A 100 16.68 -20.25 11.84
C HIS A 100 16.00 -20.50 10.51
N VAL A 101 15.78 -19.45 9.74
CA VAL A 101 15.44 -19.53 8.32
C VAL A 101 16.37 -18.60 7.53
N GLU A 102 16.95 -19.13 6.47
CA GLU A 102 17.83 -18.44 5.52
C GLU A 102 17.05 -18.15 4.24
N PHE A 103 17.22 -16.94 3.69
CA PHE A 103 16.64 -16.49 2.43
C PHE A 103 17.75 -16.01 1.49
N CYS A 104 17.91 -16.70 0.37
CA CYS A 104 18.89 -16.34 -0.67
C CYS A 104 18.20 -16.03 -1.99
N PHE A 105 18.68 -15.00 -2.68
CA PHE A 105 17.99 -14.40 -3.81
C PHE A 105 18.64 -14.76 -5.14
N ARG A 106 17.81 -15.14 -6.12
CA ARG A 106 18.20 -15.32 -7.52
C ARG A 106 17.30 -14.44 -8.38
N ILE A 107 17.87 -13.35 -8.88
CA ILE A 107 17.23 -12.38 -9.74
C ILE A 107 17.64 -12.68 -11.18
N VAL A 108 16.66 -12.83 -12.07
CA VAL A 108 16.92 -13.11 -13.48
C VAL A 108 17.05 -11.78 -14.22
N ASP A 109 17.87 -11.75 -15.28
CA ASP A 109 18.02 -10.63 -16.23
C ASP A 109 18.71 -9.34 -15.75
N ASN A 110 18.24 -8.66 -14.70
CA ASN A 110 18.70 -7.30 -14.37
C ASN A 110 19.00 -7.08 -12.87
N PRO A 111 19.97 -6.22 -12.54
CA PRO A 111 20.18 -5.80 -11.16
C PRO A 111 18.92 -5.14 -10.59
N SER A 112 18.67 -5.36 -9.31
CA SER A 112 17.46 -4.90 -8.64
C SER A 112 17.75 -4.39 -7.24
N TYR A 113 16.96 -3.42 -6.80
CA TYR A 113 16.83 -3.05 -5.39
C TYR A 113 15.91 -4.04 -4.70
N MET A 114 16.37 -4.61 -3.59
CA MET A 114 15.65 -5.63 -2.85
C MET A 114 14.95 -5.02 -1.63
N TRP A 115 13.77 -5.53 -1.32
CA TRP A 115 12.99 -5.16 -0.16
C TRP A 115 12.49 -6.40 0.56
N ALA A 116 12.45 -6.35 1.89
CA ALA A 116 11.84 -7.36 2.73
C ALA A 116 10.67 -6.75 3.50
N CYS A 117 9.53 -7.44 3.45
CA CYS A 117 8.34 -7.17 4.25
C CYS A 117 8.05 -8.41 5.10
N ALA A 118 7.44 -8.23 6.25
CA ALA A 118 7.02 -9.35 7.07
C ALA A 118 5.79 -9.03 7.91
N ASP A 119 4.94 -10.02 8.11
CA ASP A 119 3.80 -9.96 9.03
C ASP A 119 3.83 -11.17 9.97
N LEU A 120 3.14 -11.05 11.10
CA LEU A 120 3.07 -12.08 12.12
C LEU A 120 1.67 -12.15 12.69
N SER A 121 1.15 -13.37 12.75
CA SER A 121 -0.09 -13.67 13.45
C SER A 121 0.19 -14.70 14.54
N GLN A 122 -0.42 -14.52 15.70
CA GLN A 122 -0.27 -15.45 16.83
C GLN A 122 -1.63 -15.72 17.47
N THR A 123 -1.78 -16.91 18.02
CA THR A 123 -3.02 -17.36 18.65
C THR A 123 -2.72 -18.20 19.89
N GLU A 124 -3.46 -17.91 20.95
CA GLU A 124 -3.39 -18.62 22.24
C GLU A 124 -3.79 -20.10 22.17
N ASN A 125 -4.69 -20.47 21.26
CA ASN A 125 -5.31 -21.81 21.16
C ASN A 125 -5.88 -22.41 22.47
N GLY A 126 -6.02 -21.58 23.51
CA GLY A 126 -6.67 -21.86 24.77
C GLY A 126 -5.75 -22.56 25.77
N MET A 127 -5.88 -22.18 27.05
CA MET A 127 -4.90 -22.58 28.07
C MET A 127 -5.03 -24.00 28.61
N ASN A 128 -3.89 -24.67 28.78
CA ASN A 128 -3.81 -25.94 29.49
C ASN A 128 -3.59 -25.75 31.02
N GLU A 129 -3.76 -26.81 31.83
CA GLU A 129 -3.66 -26.68 33.30
C GLU A 129 -2.29 -26.20 33.81
N PRO A 130 -1.15 -26.68 33.26
CA PRO A 130 0.16 -26.12 33.54
C PRO A 130 0.34 -24.62 33.21
N GLU A 131 -0.28 -24.15 32.14
CA GLU A 131 -0.21 -22.76 31.64
C GLU A 131 -1.09 -21.83 32.46
N MET A 132 -2.35 -22.19 32.71
CA MET A 132 -3.25 -21.44 33.62
C MET A 132 -2.70 -21.24 35.04
N ALA A 133 -1.66 -21.99 35.43
CA ALA A 133 -1.01 -21.85 36.72
C ALA A 133 -0.01 -20.69 36.78
N VAL A 134 0.47 -20.23 35.62
CA VAL A 134 1.49 -19.18 35.49
C VAL A 134 1.02 -18.03 34.61
N ASP A 135 0.01 -18.26 33.79
CA ASP A 135 -0.54 -17.30 32.83
C ASP A 135 -2.04 -17.03 33.08
N ASP A 136 -2.44 -15.77 32.95
CA ASP A 136 -3.80 -15.26 33.10
C ASP A 136 -4.36 -14.50 31.88
N THR A 137 -3.66 -14.50 30.74
CA THR A 137 -4.06 -13.81 29.49
C THR A 137 -4.70 -14.74 28.45
N SER A 138 -5.78 -15.44 28.82
CA SER A 138 -6.47 -16.47 28.00
C SER A 138 -7.01 -16.10 26.60
N ASP A 139 -6.87 -14.85 26.16
CA ASP A 139 -7.36 -14.35 24.88
C ASP A 139 -6.24 -13.71 24.02
N LEU A 140 -4.99 -13.70 24.50
CA LEU A 140 -3.82 -13.18 23.80
C LEU A 140 -2.87 -14.36 23.62
N GLY A 141 -2.19 -14.47 22.47
CA GLY A 141 -1.02 -15.35 22.40
C GLY A 141 0.22 -14.52 22.72
N GLU A 142 1.21 -15.11 23.36
CA GLU A 142 2.43 -14.47 23.87
C GLU A 142 3.70 -15.03 23.23
N LEU A 143 3.60 -16.11 22.45
CA LEU A 143 4.75 -16.80 21.85
C LEU A 143 5.72 -15.87 21.12
N GLY A 144 5.23 -14.94 20.30
CA GLY A 144 6.09 -13.98 19.59
C GLY A 144 6.84 -13.02 20.51
N ASP A 145 6.26 -12.65 21.65
CA ASP A 145 6.90 -11.80 22.66
C ASP A 145 7.95 -12.56 23.48
N ALA A 146 7.74 -13.87 23.64
CA ALA A 146 8.62 -14.77 24.39
C ALA A 146 9.84 -15.28 23.59
N ILE A 147 9.82 -15.15 22.26
CA ILE A 147 10.93 -15.55 21.38
C ILE A 147 11.96 -14.42 21.30
N ASP A 148 13.23 -14.71 21.63
CA ASP A 148 14.36 -13.85 21.28
C ASP A 148 14.71 -14.07 19.80
N ALA A 149 14.69 -13.02 18.99
CA ALA A 149 14.92 -13.10 17.55
C ALA A 149 15.93 -12.06 17.05
N ARG A 150 16.59 -12.40 15.94
CA ARG A 150 17.53 -11.54 15.23
C ARG A 150 17.43 -11.77 13.73
N LEU A 151 17.26 -10.69 12.97
CA LEU A 151 17.39 -10.68 11.53
C LEU A 151 18.76 -10.12 11.16
N VAL A 152 19.53 -10.89 10.38
CA VAL A 152 20.90 -10.55 10.01
C VAL A 152 21.12 -10.82 8.53
N TYR A 153 22.11 -10.16 7.93
CA TYR A 153 22.72 -10.69 6.72
C TYR A 153 23.48 -11.97 7.04
N CYS A 154 23.55 -12.91 6.11
CA CYS A 154 24.24 -14.17 6.29
C CYS A 154 24.80 -14.73 4.99
N GLU A 155 25.75 -15.64 5.13
CA GLU A 155 26.38 -16.38 4.03
C GLU A 155 26.64 -17.83 4.44
N ARG A 156 26.85 -18.71 3.46
CA ARG A 156 27.38 -20.06 3.70
C ARG A 156 28.84 -20.19 3.31
N ASP A 157 29.66 -20.67 4.23
CA ASP A 157 31.03 -21.11 3.97
C ASP A 157 31.15 -22.60 4.27
N ASP A 158 31.53 -23.40 3.27
CA ASP A 158 31.62 -24.87 3.35
C ASP A 158 30.39 -25.57 3.94
N GLY A 159 29.20 -24.99 3.73
CA GLY A 159 27.91 -25.50 4.21
C GLY A 159 27.54 -25.07 5.64
N GLU A 160 28.41 -24.35 6.34
CA GLU A 160 28.14 -23.73 7.64
C GLU A 160 27.59 -22.32 7.45
N LEU A 161 26.53 -22.00 8.19
CA LEU A 161 25.91 -20.68 8.16
C LEU A 161 26.75 -19.70 8.98
N ILE A 162 27.14 -18.58 8.36
CA ILE A 162 27.91 -17.52 8.99
C ILE A 162 27.04 -16.27 9.09
N GLU A 163 26.89 -15.76 10.31
CA GLU A 163 26.20 -14.50 10.56
C GLU A 163 27.05 -13.30 10.13
N GLY A 164 26.44 -12.43 9.34
CA GLY A 164 26.96 -11.14 8.91
C GLY A 164 26.46 -9.99 9.80
N ALA A 165 26.15 -8.85 9.19
CA ALA A 165 25.72 -7.67 9.91
C ALA A 165 24.26 -7.79 10.39
N GLU A 166 24.02 -7.37 11.63
CA GLU A 166 22.67 -7.38 12.22
C GLU A 166 21.80 -6.25 11.66
N ILE A 167 20.61 -6.61 11.17
CA ILE A 167 19.59 -5.68 10.68
C ILE A 167 18.74 -5.21 11.87
N VAL A 168 18.21 -6.15 12.63
CA VAL A 168 17.39 -5.89 13.82
C VAL A 168 17.43 -7.08 14.79
N SER A 169 17.30 -6.80 16.08
CA SER A 169 17.19 -7.79 17.15
C SER A 169 16.20 -7.34 18.23
N GLY A 170 15.57 -8.30 18.91
CA GLY A 170 14.55 -8.03 19.93
C GLY A 170 13.70 -9.26 20.22
N SER A 171 12.47 -9.04 20.71
CA SER A 171 11.46 -10.09 20.61
C SER A 171 11.13 -10.36 19.14
N LEU A 172 10.54 -11.51 18.82
CA LEU A 172 10.10 -11.78 17.45
C LEU A 172 9.07 -10.76 16.98
N VAL A 173 8.15 -10.33 17.85
CA VAL A 173 7.19 -9.26 17.56
C VAL A 173 7.91 -7.96 17.19
N ASP A 174 8.93 -7.56 17.95
CA ASP A 174 9.71 -6.34 17.66
C ASP A 174 10.49 -6.45 16.33
N VAL A 175 11.06 -7.62 16.05
CA VAL A 175 11.80 -7.89 14.80
C VAL A 175 10.86 -7.82 13.60
N ILE A 176 9.70 -8.48 13.65
CA ILE A 176 8.72 -8.44 12.55
C ILE A 176 8.16 -7.04 12.37
N ALA A 177 7.79 -6.35 13.46
CA ALA A 177 7.28 -4.98 13.39
C ALA A 177 8.28 -4.00 12.75
N ALA A 178 9.58 -4.21 12.93
CA ALA A 178 10.62 -3.42 12.28
C ALA A 178 10.72 -3.68 10.77
N VAL A 179 10.22 -4.82 10.29
CA VAL A 179 10.27 -5.25 8.88
C VAL A 179 8.94 -5.04 8.16
N THR A 180 7.81 -5.02 8.88
CA THR A 180 6.45 -4.87 8.31
C THR A 180 6.31 -3.67 7.37
N GLY A 181 6.91 -2.53 7.73
CA GLY A 181 6.88 -1.32 6.90
C GLY A 181 7.77 -1.36 5.65
N GLY A 182 8.48 -2.45 5.43
CA GLY A 182 9.47 -2.62 4.37
C GLY A 182 10.86 -2.14 4.77
N VAL A 183 11.80 -3.07 4.77
CA VAL A 183 13.23 -2.77 4.97
C VAL A 183 13.96 -2.89 3.62
N PRO A 184 14.67 -1.83 3.18
CA PRO A 184 15.51 -1.91 2.00
C PRO A 184 16.72 -2.82 2.31
N LEU A 185 16.92 -3.85 1.49
CA LEU A 185 18.06 -4.75 1.60
C LEU A 185 19.20 -4.21 0.73
N ASP A 186 20.34 -3.97 1.36
CA ASP A 186 21.57 -3.50 0.73
C ASP A 186 22.35 -4.63 0.05
N GLY A 187 22.68 -4.44 -1.23
CA GLY A 187 23.47 -5.36 -2.03
C GLY A 187 24.91 -5.59 -1.54
N GLU A 188 25.42 -4.77 -0.61
CA GLU A 188 26.73 -4.95 0.03
C GLU A 188 26.62 -5.45 1.49
N GLY A 189 25.40 -5.78 1.94
CA GLY A 189 25.15 -6.40 3.24
C GLY A 189 25.26 -5.43 4.42
N MET A 190 25.02 -4.14 4.16
CA MET A 190 25.09 -3.10 5.19
C MET A 190 23.69 -2.76 5.73
N PRO A 191 23.45 -2.86 7.05
CA PRO A 191 22.14 -2.61 7.65
C PRO A 191 21.85 -1.12 7.79
N GLY A 192 20.57 -0.79 8.00
CA GLY A 192 20.13 0.57 8.35
C GLY A 192 20.09 1.54 7.17
N MET A 193 19.89 1.02 5.95
CA MET A 193 19.70 1.86 4.77
C MET A 193 18.35 2.57 4.81
N ALA A 194 18.35 3.83 4.39
CA ALA A 194 17.11 4.51 4.04
C ALA A 194 16.71 4.13 2.59
N PRO A 195 15.43 4.23 2.23
CA PRO A 195 15.00 4.10 0.84
C PRO A 195 15.83 4.99 -0.09
N GLY A 196 16.39 4.40 -1.15
CA GLY A 196 17.25 5.04 -2.15
C GLY A 196 18.74 5.05 -1.81
N ASP A 197 19.13 4.71 -0.58
CA ASP A 197 20.55 4.63 -0.17
C ASP A 197 21.14 3.22 -0.35
N GLN A 198 20.29 2.19 -0.50
CA GLN A 198 20.71 0.79 -0.64
C GLN A 198 21.40 0.52 -1.98
N ALA A 199 22.49 -0.26 -1.95
CA ALA A 199 23.12 -0.77 -3.16
C ALA A 199 22.21 -1.79 -3.86
N GLU A 200 22.23 -1.80 -5.20
CA GLU A 200 21.57 -2.81 -5.99
C GLU A 200 22.20 -4.20 -5.78
N TYR A 201 21.39 -5.25 -5.82
CA TYR A 201 21.87 -6.61 -5.97
C TYR A 201 22.31 -6.78 -7.44
N ALA A 202 23.61 -7.00 -7.66
CA ALA A 202 24.23 -6.99 -8.99
C ALA A 202 25.28 -8.10 -9.20
N ASP A 203 25.49 -8.99 -8.23
CA ASP A 203 26.50 -10.03 -8.33
C ASP A 203 26.06 -11.13 -9.29
N VAL A 204 26.79 -11.30 -10.39
CA VAL A 204 26.45 -12.28 -11.42
C VAL A 204 27.03 -13.65 -11.07
N VAL A 205 26.16 -14.65 -10.99
CA VAL A 205 26.52 -16.06 -10.83
C VAL A 205 26.26 -16.80 -12.14
N GLU A 206 27.30 -17.48 -12.62
CA GLU A 206 27.26 -18.34 -13.81
C GLU A 206 27.41 -19.80 -13.35
N PRO A 207 26.32 -20.52 -13.06
CA PRO A 207 26.41 -21.89 -12.55
C PRO A 207 26.86 -22.89 -13.62
N ASP A 208 27.45 -24.01 -13.19
CA ASP A 208 27.86 -25.10 -14.10
C ASP A 208 26.66 -25.72 -14.83
N GLU A 209 25.49 -25.74 -14.19
CA GLU A 209 24.19 -26.13 -14.75
C GLU A 209 23.13 -25.09 -14.37
N GLY A 210 22.32 -24.65 -15.34
CA GLY A 210 21.27 -23.64 -15.13
C GLY A 210 21.50 -22.36 -15.94
N GLU A 211 20.65 -21.37 -15.72
CA GLU A 211 20.79 -20.04 -16.30
C GLU A 211 21.58 -19.14 -15.34
N ALA A 212 22.33 -18.19 -15.90
CA ALA A 212 23.00 -17.18 -15.11
C ALA A 212 21.96 -16.31 -14.38
N TYR A 213 22.28 -15.91 -13.16
CA TYR A 213 21.41 -15.09 -12.34
C TYR A 213 22.23 -14.05 -11.57
N ILE A 214 21.53 -13.04 -11.08
CA ILE A 214 22.06 -12.00 -10.21
C ILE A 214 21.68 -12.34 -8.77
N THR A 215 22.59 -12.09 -7.84
CA THR A 215 22.42 -12.35 -6.42
C THR A 215 23.06 -11.24 -5.60
N GLY A 216 23.07 -11.44 -4.28
CA GLY A 216 23.71 -10.60 -3.29
C GLY A 216 23.59 -11.27 -1.91
N PRO A 217 23.77 -10.52 -0.82
CA PRO A 217 23.69 -11.05 0.54
C PRO A 217 22.38 -11.76 0.83
N CYS A 218 22.45 -12.94 1.46
CA CYS A 218 21.28 -13.63 2.01
C CYS A 218 20.86 -12.98 3.33
N VAL A 219 19.62 -13.20 3.74
CA VAL A 219 19.08 -12.74 5.03
C VAL A 219 18.68 -13.94 5.86
N CYS A 220 19.00 -13.93 7.14
CA CYS A 220 18.69 -14.99 8.08
C CYS A 220 17.94 -14.47 9.29
N LEU A 221 16.80 -15.09 9.61
CA LEU A 221 16.14 -14.94 10.90
C LEU A 221 16.63 -16.06 11.81
N PHE A 222 17.25 -15.70 12.94
CA PHE A 222 17.54 -16.62 14.04
C PHE A 222 16.55 -16.38 15.16
N TRP A 223 16.10 -17.44 15.81
CA TRP A 223 15.19 -17.35 16.94
C TRP A 223 15.47 -18.42 18.00
N ASN A 224 15.22 -18.10 19.27
CA ASN A 224 15.25 -19.05 20.36
C ASN A 224 14.21 -18.70 21.42
N VAL A 225 13.65 -19.70 22.09
CA VAL A 225 12.82 -19.50 23.28
C VAL A 225 13.66 -19.67 24.53
N PRO A 226 13.83 -18.62 25.37
CA PRO A 226 14.53 -18.75 26.64
C PRO A 226 13.88 -19.77 27.56
N ILE A 227 14.69 -20.55 28.29
CA ILE A 227 14.18 -21.62 29.17
C ILE A 227 13.34 -21.10 30.34
N GLU A 228 13.50 -19.83 30.68
CA GLU A 228 12.79 -19.13 31.75
C GLU A 228 11.33 -18.80 31.42
N VAL A 229 10.94 -18.82 30.13
CA VAL A 229 9.54 -18.61 29.69
C VAL A 229 8.62 -19.67 30.32
N GLY A 230 9.10 -20.91 30.45
CA GLY A 230 8.38 -21.95 31.16
C GLY A 230 7.05 -22.34 30.50
N ASN A 231 5.97 -22.38 31.28
CA ASN A 231 4.69 -22.91 30.79
C ASN A 231 3.76 -21.85 30.19
N GLU A 232 4.23 -20.61 30.01
CA GLU A 232 3.43 -19.47 29.56
C GLU A 232 2.95 -19.59 28.11
N ILE A 233 3.68 -20.33 27.25
CA ILE A 233 3.45 -20.37 25.79
C ILE A 233 3.06 -21.76 25.25
N GLN A 234 2.56 -22.66 26.11
CA GLN A 234 2.45 -24.09 25.74
C GLN A 234 1.39 -24.37 24.68
N SER A 235 0.33 -23.56 24.63
CA SER A 235 -0.78 -23.72 23.70
C SER A 235 -0.60 -22.88 22.44
N ASP A 236 0.19 -21.82 22.55
CA ASP A 236 0.35 -20.80 21.56
C ASP A 236 0.87 -21.36 20.24
N THR A 237 0.39 -20.77 19.16
CA THR A 237 0.96 -20.96 17.83
C THR A 237 1.18 -19.60 17.20
N LEU A 238 2.15 -19.52 16.29
CA LEU A 238 2.38 -18.32 15.50
C LEU A 238 2.73 -18.66 14.06
N THR A 239 2.34 -17.78 13.14
CA THR A 239 2.71 -17.83 11.73
C THR A 239 3.40 -16.53 11.37
N MET A 240 4.59 -16.63 10.80
CA MET A 240 5.27 -15.52 10.13
C MET A 240 5.01 -15.60 8.63
N ASP A 241 4.76 -14.45 8.01
CA ASP A 241 4.74 -14.27 6.56
C ASP A 241 5.91 -13.36 6.18
N PHE A 242 6.71 -13.78 5.21
CA PHE A 242 7.81 -12.99 4.67
C PHE A 242 7.56 -12.77 3.18
N GLU A 243 7.72 -11.53 2.74
CA GLU A 243 7.62 -11.16 1.33
C GLU A 243 8.89 -10.44 0.88
N PHE A 244 9.38 -10.83 -0.29
CA PHE A 244 10.54 -10.20 -0.90
C PHE A 244 10.18 -9.62 -2.26
N HIS A 245 10.56 -8.37 -2.48
CA HIS A 245 10.36 -7.70 -3.77
C HIS A 245 11.71 -7.36 -4.41
N ALA A 246 11.76 -7.52 -5.72
CA ALA A 246 12.85 -7.04 -6.56
C ALA A 246 12.32 -5.91 -7.45
N ILE A 247 12.95 -4.74 -7.40
CA ILE A 247 12.62 -3.59 -8.23
C ILE A 247 13.82 -3.28 -9.13
N GLN A 248 13.66 -3.33 -10.44
CA GLN A 248 14.78 -3.22 -11.38
C GLN A 248 15.50 -1.87 -11.25
N SER A 249 16.84 -1.89 -11.17
CA SER A 249 17.61 -0.67 -10.91
C SER A 249 17.74 0.27 -12.12
N ARG A 250 17.56 -0.21 -13.35
CA ARG A 250 17.78 0.58 -14.58
C ARG A 250 16.91 1.85 -14.66
N HIS A 251 15.71 1.79 -14.08
CA HIS A 251 14.70 2.84 -14.19
C HIS A 251 14.16 3.31 -12.84
N ASN A 252 14.61 2.69 -11.75
CA ASN A 252 14.22 3.03 -10.40
C ASN A 252 15.45 3.53 -9.63
N ASP A 253 15.24 4.33 -8.60
CA ASP A 253 16.31 4.90 -7.75
C ASP A 253 16.33 4.28 -6.34
N GLY A 254 15.55 3.22 -6.13
CA GLY A 254 15.45 2.52 -4.84
C GLY A 254 14.58 3.23 -3.80
N MET A 255 13.95 4.37 -4.14
CA MET A 255 13.09 5.12 -3.21
C MET A 255 11.70 4.49 -3.05
N TYR A 256 11.20 3.82 -4.10
CA TYR A 256 9.89 3.17 -4.07
C TYR A 256 9.91 1.94 -3.16
N ASN A 257 9.15 2.02 -2.05
CA ASN A 257 8.95 0.92 -1.11
C ASN A 257 7.71 0.11 -1.52
N PRO A 258 7.86 -1.16 -1.94
CA PRO A 258 6.75 -2.00 -2.38
C PRO A 258 5.97 -2.65 -1.22
N CYS A 259 6.48 -2.62 0.01
CA CYS A 259 5.84 -3.23 1.18
C CYS A 259 4.69 -2.39 1.75
N VAL A 260 4.56 -1.14 1.31
CA VAL A 260 3.48 -0.23 1.74
C VAL A 260 2.50 -0.05 0.59
N PRO A 261 1.18 0.03 0.88
CA PRO A 261 0.21 0.31 -0.16
C PRO A 261 0.61 1.59 -0.88
N SER A 262 0.61 1.51 -2.22
CA SER A 262 0.92 2.65 -3.06
C SER A 262 -0.23 2.94 -4.00
N VAL A 263 -0.45 4.23 -4.25
CA VAL A 263 -1.43 4.69 -5.23
C VAL A 263 -0.66 5.41 -6.31
N THR A 264 -0.86 4.98 -7.56
CA THR A 264 -0.26 5.64 -8.71
C THR A 264 -0.87 7.02 -8.87
N THR A 265 -0.04 8.04 -9.04
CA THR A 265 -0.49 9.40 -9.36
C THR A 265 -0.04 9.82 -10.74
N ARG A 266 -0.84 10.66 -11.39
CA ARG A 266 -0.54 11.17 -12.73
C ARG A 266 -1.03 12.60 -12.89
N THR A 267 -0.29 13.42 -13.62
CA THR A 267 -0.73 14.77 -14.00
C THR A 267 -1.26 14.82 -15.42
N GLY A 268 -2.17 15.76 -15.69
CA GLY A 268 -2.65 16.06 -17.05
C GLY A 268 -3.32 17.43 -17.16
N ASP A 269 -3.84 17.72 -18.36
CA ASP A 269 -4.48 19.00 -18.68
C ASP A 269 -6.02 18.91 -18.69
N GLY A 270 -6.69 19.96 -18.24
CA GLY A 270 -8.14 20.07 -18.18
C GLY A 270 -8.72 19.68 -16.82
N PHE A 271 -10.00 19.31 -16.80
CA PHE A 271 -10.70 18.95 -15.56
C PHE A 271 -10.58 17.46 -15.28
N ALA A 272 -10.02 17.07 -14.13
CA ALA A 272 -9.84 15.67 -13.77
C ALA A 272 -11.12 14.84 -13.95
N LYS A 273 -12.25 15.32 -13.43
CA LYS A 273 -13.54 14.63 -13.58
C LYS A 273 -13.91 14.30 -15.03
N GLN A 274 -13.55 15.14 -16.01
CA GLN A 274 -13.91 14.87 -17.40
C GLN A 274 -12.94 13.92 -18.10
N GLN A 275 -11.68 13.91 -17.64
CA GLN A 275 -10.60 13.17 -18.29
C GLN A 275 -10.38 11.79 -17.68
N GLU A 276 -10.56 11.66 -16.37
CA GLU A 276 -10.08 10.51 -15.60
C GLU A 276 -11.19 9.70 -14.93
N PHE A 277 -12.33 10.32 -14.61
CA PHE A 277 -13.42 9.63 -13.90
C PHE A 277 -14.27 8.85 -14.91
N ALA A 278 -14.57 7.59 -14.58
CA ALA A 278 -15.33 6.70 -15.44
C ALA A 278 -16.74 7.24 -15.75
N THR A 279 -17.39 7.87 -14.75
CA THR A 279 -18.74 8.43 -14.90
C THR A 279 -18.75 9.88 -15.38
N GLN A 280 -17.58 10.53 -15.39
CA GLN A 280 -17.42 11.97 -15.55
C GLN A 280 -18.18 12.83 -14.53
N GLN A 281 -18.54 12.23 -13.39
CA GLN A 281 -19.29 12.86 -12.31
C GLN A 281 -18.50 12.74 -11.01
N GLU A 282 -18.74 13.70 -10.12
CA GLU A 282 -18.18 13.73 -8.78
C GLU A 282 -19.29 13.31 -7.80
N THR A 283 -19.01 12.37 -6.90
CA THR A 283 -19.85 12.16 -5.71
C THR A 283 -19.64 13.26 -4.68
N SER A 284 -18.46 13.89 -4.68
CA SER A 284 -18.15 15.04 -3.85
C SER A 284 -17.12 15.95 -4.51
N PHE A 285 -17.24 17.24 -4.24
CA PHE A 285 -16.20 18.22 -4.52
C PHE A 285 -15.86 19.00 -3.25
N ALA A 286 -14.62 19.46 -3.18
CA ALA A 286 -14.23 20.57 -2.32
C ALA A 286 -13.47 21.61 -3.14
N ARG A 287 -13.51 22.88 -2.74
CA ARG A 287 -12.76 23.93 -3.45
C ARG A 287 -12.32 25.06 -2.53
N GLY A 288 -11.14 25.59 -2.84
CA GLY A 288 -10.70 26.92 -2.45
C GLY A 288 -10.68 27.83 -3.68
N ARG A 289 -11.50 28.88 -3.70
CA ARG A 289 -11.74 29.67 -4.92
C ARG A 289 -11.73 31.18 -4.68
N PHE A 290 -11.05 31.95 -5.53
CA PHE A 290 -11.13 33.41 -5.51
C PHE A 290 -12.39 33.92 -6.20
N GLY A 291 -13.07 34.90 -5.61
CA GLY A 291 -14.21 35.57 -6.25
C GLY A 291 -15.02 36.49 -5.33
N ASP A 292 -16.14 37.01 -5.83
CA ASP A 292 -17.09 37.82 -5.05
C ASP A 292 -18.01 36.91 -4.24
N ASN A 293 -17.52 36.43 -3.09
CA ASN A 293 -18.23 35.43 -2.31
C ASN A 293 -19.30 36.06 -1.41
N ASN A 294 -20.58 35.89 -1.78
CA ASN A 294 -21.74 36.34 -1.01
C ASN A 294 -21.71 37.85 -0.66
N GLY A 295 -21.13 38.68 -1.54
CA GLY A 295 -21.06 40.14 -1.43
C GLY A 295 -19.86 40.69 -0.65
N THR A 296 -18.86 39.85 -0.34
CA THR A 296 -17.56 40.32 0.19
C THR A 296 -16.49 40.20 -0.89
N ALA A 297 -16.29 41.28 -1.62
CA ALA A 297 -15.26 41.36 -2.67
C ALA A 297 -13.86 41.02 -2.09
N GLY A 298 -13.18 40.07 -2.72
CA GLY A 298 -11.81 39.66 -2.39
C GLY A 298 -11.68 38.55 -1.32
N ALA A 299 -12.79 37.91 -0.91
CA ALA A 299 -12.75 36.73 -0.05
C ALA A 299 -12.63 35.43 -0.87
N TRP A 300 -11.99 34.42 -0.31
CA TRP A 300 -11.94 33.07 -0.88
C TRP A 300 -13.11 32.25 -0.37
N GLU A 301 -13.77 31.54 -1.29
CA GLU A 301 -14.75 30.53 -0.94
C GLU A 301 -14.05 29.23 -0.58
N VAL A 302 -14.40 28.69 0.58
CA VAL A 302 -14.10 27.33 1.01
C VAL A 302 -15.40 26.57 0.96
N ALA A 303 -15.49 25.51 0.16
CA ALA A 303 -16.73 24.75 0.02
C ALA A 303 -16.47 23.25 -0.01
N VAL A 304 -17.45 22.47 0.47
CA VAL A 304 -17.50 21.01 0.31
C VAL A 304 -18.95 20.56 0.15
N GLY A 305 -19.19 19.56 -0.69
CA GLY A 305 -20.50 18.94 -0.81
C GLY A 305 -20.65 18.06 -2.04
N PRO A 306 -21.85 17.50 -2.27
CA PRO A 306 -22.10 16.61 -3.40
C PRO A 306 -22.29 17.38 -4.71
N ASP A 307 -22.69 18.65 -4.63
CA ASP A 307 -22.81 19.54 -5.77
C ASP A 307 -22.75 21.00 -5.32
N VAL A 308 -22.40 21.89 -6.25
CA VAL A 308 -22.21 23.33 -5.96
C VAL A 308 -23.47 24.01 -5.40
N GLY A 309 -24.66 23.50 -5.73
CA GLY A 309 -25.92 24.09 -5.28
C GLY A 309 -26.32 23.72 -3.85
N SER A 310 -25.77 22.63 -3.31
CA SER A 310 -26.06 22.11 -1.97
C SER A 310 -24.86 22.16 -1.01
N ALA A 311 -23.70 22.62 -1.48
CA ALA A 311 -22.48 22.67 -0.71
C ALA A 311 -22.56 23.59 0.52
N ASP A 312 -21.91 23.14 1.59
CA ASP A 312 -21.63 23.97 2.74
C ASP A 312 -20.40 24.84 2.45
N THR A 313 -20.49 26.12 2.83
CA THR A 313 -19.50 27.13 2.45
C THR A 313 -19.03 27.95 3.64
N ALA A 314 -17.79 28.42 3.57
CA ALA A 314 -17.18 29.36 4.47
C ALA A 314 -16.33 30.37 3.67
N ASN A 315 -15.92 31.44 4.36
CA ASN A 315 -15.01 32.43 3.81
C ASN A 315 -13.62 32.24 4.42
N TYR A 316 -12.61 32.36 3.57
CA TYR A 316 -11.21 32.41 3.97
C TYR A 316 -10.54 33.67 3.39
N ALA A 317 -9.65 34.29 4.16
CA ALA A 317 -8.94 35.49 3.75
C ALA A 317 -7.49 35.14 3.40
N TRP A 318 -7.26 34.80 2.14
CA TRP A 318 -5.92 34.44 1.67
C TRP A 318 -5.04 35.67 1.46
N THR A 319 -3.75 35.54 1.78
CA THR A 319 -2.72 36.52 1.40
C THR A 319 -1.92 36.00 0.20
N PRO A 320 -1.96 36.64 -0.98
CA PRO A 320 -1.28 36.14 -2.17
C PRO A 320 0.19 35.81 -1.93
N GLY A 321 0.64 34.69 -2.49
CA GLY A 321 1.99 34.14 -2.31
C GLY A 321 2.18 33.33 -1.01
N ASN A 322 1.23 33.33 -0.08
CA ASN A 322 1.31 32.46 1.09
C ASN A 322 0.94 31.02 0.71
N THR A 323 1.74 30.09 1.21
CA THR A 323 1.45 28.65 1.25
C THR A 323 0.68 28.34 2.53
N VAL A 324 -0.42 27.59 2.41
CA VAL A 324 -1.23 27.14 3.54
C VAL A 324 -1.64 25.67 3.40
N PRO A 325 -1.82 24.96 4.52
CA PRO A 325 -2.21 23.55 4.47
C PRO A 325 -3.69 23.41 4.17
N PHE A 326 -4.04 22.31 3.49
CA PHE A 326 -5.42 21.86 3.32
C PHE A 326 -5.57 20.36 3.62
N SER A 327 -6.80 19.97 3.94
CA SER A 327 -7.18 18.56 3.97
C SER A 327 -8.63 18.37 3.54
N TYR A 328 -8.87 17.30 2.79
CA TYR A 328 -10.19 16.73 2.52
C TYR A 328 -10.25 15.37 3.21
N ALA A 329 -11.26 15.14 4.05
CA ALA A 329 -11.43 13.88 4.76
C ALA A 329 -12.85 13.35 4.61
N TYR A 330 -12.97 12.08 4.26
CA TYR A 330 -14.21 11.31 4.28
C TYR A 330 -14.23 10.40 5.52
N ASP A 331 -15.36 10.33 6.21
CA ASP A 331 -15.49 9.63 7.49
C ASP A 331 -15.85 8.14 7.37
N GLY A 332 -15.97 7.61 6.14
CA GLY A 332 -16.44 6.24 5.89
C GLY A 332 -17.96 6.05 6.08
N SER A 333 -18.70 7.10 6.46
CA SER A 333 -20.10 7.02 6.89
C SER A 333 -21.05 8.01 6.19
N GLY A 334 -20.56 8.71 5.16
CA GLY A 334 -21.35 9.60 4.31
C GLY A 334 -21.10 11.09 4.55
N THR A 335 -20.05 11.47 5.29
CA THR A 335 -19.70 12.88 5.52
C THR A 335 -18.31 13.18 5.00
N ALA A 336 -18.20 14.25 4.22
CA ALA A 336 -16.92 14.85 3.84
C ALA A 336 -16.68 16.14 4.61
N SER A 337 -15.42 16.37 4.98
CA SER A 337 -14.95 17.61 5.56
C SER A 337 -13.80 18.18 4.73
N PHE A 338 -13.80 19.49 4.56
CA PHE A 338 -12.71 20.21 3.90
C PHE A 338 -12.20 21.29 4.86
N THR A 339 -10.90 21.25 5.14
CA THR A 339 -10.21 22.20 5.98
C THR A 339 -9.17 22.94 5.17
N LEU A 340 -9.18 24.27 5.23
CA LEU A 340 -8.18 25.14 4.62
C LEU A 340 -7.67 26.12 5.68
N ASP A 341 -6.39 26.02 6.05
CA ASP A 341 -5.77 26.86 7.09
C ASP A 341 -6.62 27.00 8.37
N GLY A 342 -7.16 25.88 8.86
CA GLY A 342 -8.00 25.82 10.05
C GLY A 342 -9.46 26.27 9.86
N VAL A 343 -9.87 26.71 8.66
CA VAL A 343 -11.28 26.91 8.31
C VAL A 343 -11.86 25.60 7.80
N THR A 344 -12.77 25.00 8.57
CA THR A 344 -13.40 23.72 8.23
C THR A 344 -14.87 23.88 7.85
N VAL A 345 -15.26 23.24 6.75
CA VAL A 345 -16.64 23.00 6.34
C VAL A 345 -16.87 21.49 6.23
N SER A 346 -18.11 21.04 6.37
CA SER A 346 -18.46 19.62 6.25
C SER A 346 -19.84 19.46 5.68
N SER A 347 -20.04 18.48 4.81
CA SER A 347 -21.30 18.19 4.14
C SER A 347 -21.52 16.69 4.04
N ALA A 348 -22.79 16.28 4.02
CA ALA A 348 -23.16 14.93 3.64
C ALA A 348 -22.92 14.73 2.14
N ILE A 349 -22.40 13.56 1.76
CA ILE A 349 -22.10 13.19 0.38
C ILE A 349 -22.55 11.75 0.09
N PRO A 350 -22.86 11.40 -1.17
CA PRO A 350 -22.88 10.02 -1.63
C PRO A 350 -21.58 9.28 -1.32
N ALA A 351 -21.65 7.96 -1.24
CA ALA A 351 -20.46 7.13 -1.05
C ALA A 351 -19.50 7.30 -2.25
N PRO A 352 -18.22 7.62 -1.99
CA PRO A 352 -17.16 7.57 -3.01
C PRO A 352 -17.06 6.18 -3.64
N SER A 353 -16.58 6.13 -4.88
CA SER A 353 -16.61 4.92 -5.70
C SER A 353 -15.46 4.79 -6.69
N GLY A 354 -14.46 5.65 -6.63
CA GLY A 354 -13.31 5.55 -7.52
C GLY A 354 -12.22 6.58 -7.23
N LYS A 355 -11.79 7.26 -8.28
CA LYS A 355 -10.60 8.10 -8.27
C LYS A 355 -10.76 9.36 -7.42
N LEU A 356 -9.63 9.80 -6.86
CA LEU A 356 -9.49 11.12 -6.25
C LEU A 356 -8.68 12.02 -7.18
N ALA A 357 -8.92 13.33 -7.15
CA ALA A 357 -8.12 14.25 -7.95
C ALA A 357 -8.02 15.65 -7.35
N ILE A 358 -6.91 16.33 -7.67
CA ILE A 358 -6.69 17.76 -7.45
C ILE A 358 -6.70 18.45 -8.81
N THR A 359 -7.53 19.47 -8.98
CA THR A 359 -7.52 20.32 -10.18
C THR A 359 -7.13 21.75 -9.81
N THR A 360 -6.11 22.30 -10.47
CA THR A 360 -5.71 23.71 -10.32
C THR A 360 -6.14 24.52 -11.53
N LYS A 361 -6.63 25.74 -11.28
CA LYS A 361 -7.13 26.69 -12.28
C LYS A 361 -6.45 28.02 -12.05
N ALA A 362 -5.81 28.55 -13.09
CA ALA A 362 -5.10 29.81 -13.02
C ALA A 362 -5.51 30.71 -14.19
N ASP A 363 -5.95 31.92 -13.86
CA ASP A 363 -6.25 33.00 -14.79
C ASP A 363 -5.67 34.27 -14.19
N GLU A 364 -4.75 34.94 -14.90
CA GLU A 364 -3.91 36.02 -14.35
C GLU A 364 -3.34 35.68 -12.96
N ALA A 365 -2.86 34.43 -12.78
CA ALA A 365 -2.43 33.88 -11.50
C ALA A 365 -1.49 32.67 -11.67
N THR A 366 -0.93 32.23 -10.54
CA THR A 366 -0.31 30.92 -10.36
C THR A 366 -0.99 30.23 -9.17
N VAL A 367 -1.43 28.99 -9.37
CA VAL A 367 -1.95 28.11 -8.32
C VAL A 367 -1.08 26.86 -8.31
N SER A 368 -0.46 26.56 -7.17
CA SER A 368 0.33 25.34 -6.97
C SER A 368 -0.15 24.57 -5.75
N VAL A 369 -0.21 23.25 -5.90
CA VAL A 369 -0.45 22.29 -4.84
C VAL A 369 0.75 21.36 -4.78
N ALA A 370 1.29 21.14 -3.60
CA ALA A 370 2.47 20.31 -3.37
C ALA A 370 2.36 19.56 -2.04
N ASN A 371 3.33 18.67 -1.78
CA ASN A 371 3.37 17.83 -0.59
C ASN A 371 2.07 17.03 -0.41
N LEU A 372 1.52 16.52 -1.51
CA LEU A 372 0.29 15.73 -1.46
C LEU A 372 0.53 14.44 -0.69
N MET A 373 -0.39 14.12 0.19
CA MET A 373 -0.41 12.89 0.98
C MET A 373 -1.81 12.27 0.91
N LEU A 374 -1.85 10.95 0.86
CA LEU A 374 -3.06 10.15 0.93
C LEU A 374 -2.97 9.22 2.13
N ASP A 375 -4.05 9.18 2.90
CA ASP A 375 -4.27 8.23 3.98
C ASP A 375 -5.56 7.46 3.67
N LEU A 376 -5.48 6.13 3.66
CA LEU A 376 -6.61 5.23 3.48
C LEU A 376 -6.83 4.45 4.78
N ASP A 377 -7.98 4.65 5.40
CA ASP A 377 -8.42 4.02 6.65
C ASP A 377 -7.41 4.13 7.81
N GLY A 378 -6.73 5.28 7.92
CA GLY A 378 -5.70 5.53 8.94
C GLY A 378 -4.31 5.01 8.58
N THR A 379 -4.13 4.49 7.36
CA THR A 379 -2.85 4.04 6.83
C THR A 379 -2.35 5.02 5.79
N ALA A 380 -1.17 5.60 6.02
CA ALA A 380 -0.51 6.45 5.04
C ALA A 380 -0.13 5.63 3.79
N VAL A 381 -0.46 6.15 2.62
CA VAL A 381 -0.21 5.51 1.32
C VAL A 381 0.91 6.25 0.61
N THR A 382 1.81 5.49 0.00
CA THR A 382 2.88 6.07 -0.81
C THR A 382 2.35 6.46 -2.19
N LEU A 383 2.65 7.67 -2.66
CA LEU A 383 2.27 8.09 -4.00
C LEU A 383 3.34 7.64 -5.00
N SER A 384 2.96 6.77 -5.93
CA SER A 384 3.83 6.32 -7.03
C SER A 384 3.63 7.23 -8.24
N GLY A 385 4.37 8.34 -8.26
CA GLY A 385 4.24 9.38 -9.29
C GLY A 385 4.42 10.79 -8.72
N PRO A 386 3.98 11.84 -9.44
CA PRO A 386 4.02 13.21 -8.93
C PRO A 386 3.14 13.37 -7.68
N ASP A 387 3.60 14.20 -6.75
CA ASP A 387 2.93 14.60 -5.51
C ASP A 387 2.59 16.11 -5.50
N ALA A 388 2.70 16.73 -6.68
CA ALA A 388 2.49 18.15 -6.88
C ALA A 388 1.88 18.44 -8.26
N VAL A 389 1.10 19.51 -8.34
CA VAL A 389 0.49 20.02 -9.57
C VAL A 389 0.38 21.54 -9.51
N SER A 390 0.49 22.19 -10.66
CA SER A 390 0.34 23.64 -10.75
C SER A 390 -0.27 24.08 -12.07
N ALA A 391 -0.97 25.21 -12.05
CA ALA A 391 -1.39 25.96 -13.21
C ALA A 391 -0.87 27.41 -13.07
N THR A 392 -0.41 27.99 -14.17
CA THR A 392 0.12 29.34 -14.25
C THR A 392 -0.25 30.01 -15.56
N ASN A 393 -0.95 31.14 -15.49
CA ASN A 393 -1.28 31.89 -16.69
C ASN A 393 -1.30 33.40 -16.41
N ASP A 394 -0.73 34.16 -17.34
CA ASP A 394 -0.66 35.65 -17.37
C ASP A 394 -1.31 36.20 -18.66
N GLY A 395 -2.20 35.41 -19.27
CA GLY A 395 -2.86 35.69 -20.54
C GLY A 395 -4.38 35.76 -20.38
N PRO A 396 -5.11 36.04 -21.47
CA PRO A 396 -6.57 36.23 -21.43
C PRO A 396 -7.40 34.94 -21.28
N ASP A 397 -6.75 33.78 -21.34
CA ASP A 397 -7.38 32.45 -21.23
C ASP A 397 -6.93 31.81 -19.91
N ARG A 398 -7.68 30.87 -19.31
CA ARG A 398 -7.18 30.16 -18.11
C ARG A 398 -6.37 28.91 -18.48
N GLU A 399 -5.39 28.58 -17.64
CA GLU A 399 -4.78 27.26 -17.60
C GLU A 399 -5.51 26.37 -16.56
N VAL A 400 -5.71 25.10 -16.91
CA VAL A 400 -6.30 24.10 -16.02
C VAL A 400 -5.45 22.82 -16.11
N THR A 401 -4.91 22.40 -14.98
CA THR A 401 -4.15 21.16 -14.85
C THR A 401 -4.70 20.36 -13.69
N TYR A 402 -4.49 19.05 -13.72
CA TYR A 402 -4.89 18.17 -12.63
C TYR A 402 -3.80 17.16 -12.28
N LEU A 403 -3.94 16.62 -11.08
CA LEU A 403 -3.29 15.40 -10.62
C LEU A 403 -4.38 14.43 -10.16
N VAL A 404 -4.34 13.21 -10.66
CA VAL A 404 -5.27 12.14 -10.29
C VAL A 404 -4.54 11.09 -9.46
N PHE A 405 -5.22 10.58 -8.44
CA PHE A 405 -4.86 9.39 -7.68
C PHE A 405 -5.65 8.23 -8.28
N ASP A 406 -4.98 7.17 -8.72
CA ASP A 406 -5.60 6.03 -9.38
C ASP A 406 -6.20 5.04 -8.37
N THR A 407 -7.06 5.55 -7.48
CA THR A 407 -7.80 4.76 -6.49
C THR A 407 -9.03 4.10 -7.11
N ASP A 408 -9.48 3.00 -6.52
CA ASP A 408 -10.69 2.30 -6.88
C ASP A 408 -11.78 2.37 -5.79
N ALA A 409 -12.91 1.70 -6.03
CA ALA A 409 -14.04 1.70 -5.10
C ALA A 409 -13.74 1.05 -3.75
N ALA A 410 -12.78 0.12 -3.68
CA ALA A 410 -12.38 -0.52 -2.43
C ALA A 410 -11.49 0.42 -1.60
N ASP A 411 -10.56 1.12 -2.24
CA ASP A 411 -9.67 2.09 -1.60
C ASP A 411 -10.46 3.18 -0.85
N VAL A 412 -11.52 3.70 -1.48
CA VAL A 412 -12.29 4.85 -0.96
C VAL A 412 -13.60 4.44 -0.25
N ALA A 413 -13.80 3.15 0.01
CA ALA A 413 -15.00 2.65 0.68
C ALA A 413 -15.07 3.07 2.17
N ASN A 414 -13.92 3.05 2.84
CA ASN A 414 -13.76 3.41 4.25
C ASN A 414 -13.34 4.88 4.39
N ALA A 415 -12.91 5.28 5.60
CA ALA A 415 -12.40 6.62 5.81
C ALA A 415 -11.13 6.87 4.98
N PHE A 416 -10.95 8.09 4.48
CA PHE A 416 -9.70 8.48 3.84
C PHE A 416 -9.46 9.97 3.99
N THR A 417 -8.20 10.38 3.85
CA THR A 417 -7.79 11.78 3.87
C THR A 417 -6.83 12.09 2.72
N VAL A 418 -7.15 13.11 1.93
CA VAL A 418 -6.20 13.77 1.01
C VAL A 418 -5.75 15.07 1.66
N SER A 419 -4.45 15.31 1.72
CA SER A 419 -3.90 16.54 2.30
C SER A 419 -2.69 17.04 1.53
N GLY A 420 -2.33 18.29 1.79
CA GLY A 420 -1.13 18.89 1.21
C GLY A 420 -1.08 20.39 1.48
N ASP A 421 -0.21 21.07 0.73
CA ASP A 421 -0.01 22.50 0.81
C ASP A 421 -0.43 23.16 -0.50
N VAL A 422 -1.12 24.28 -0.40
CA VAL A 422 -1.56 25.07 -1.55
C VAL A 422 -1.02 26.48 -1.46
N THR A 423 -0.53 26.99 -2.59
CA THR A 423 -0.06 28.37 -2.75
C THR A 423 -0.81 29.01 -3.90
N VAL A 424 -1.33 30.22 -3.67
CA VAL A 424 -1.96 31.01 -4.72
C VAL A 424 -1.30 32.38 -4.78
N ASP A 425 -0.81 32.74 -5.96
CA ASP A 425 -0.29 34.06 -6.28
C ASP A 425 -1.14 34.67 -7.40
N VAL A 426 -1.88 35.75 -7.09
CA VAL A 426 -2.70 36.47 -8.08
C VAL A 426 -1.90 37.64 -8.63
N GLN A 427 -1.96 37.83 -9.94
CA GLN A 427 -1.24 38.91 -10.60
C GLN A 427 -2.01 40.23 -10.46
N GLY A 428 -1.28 41.35 -10.54
CA GLY A 428 -1.78 42.67 -10.13
C GLY A 428 -2.92 43.24 -10.97
N ASP A 429 -3.23 42.65 -12.11
CA ASP A 429 -4.33 42.97 -13.02
C ASP A 429 -5.56 42.08 -12.84
N TYR A 430 -5.48 41.02 -12.03
CA TYR A 430 -6.61 40.12 -11.81
C TYR A 430 -7.81 40.84 -11.18
N SER A 431 -8.90 40.90 -11.95
CA SER A 431 -10.09 41.69 -11.61
C SER A 431 -10.91 41.13 -10.45
N GLY A 432 -10.75 39.84 -10.14
CA GLY A 432 -11.50 39.11 -9.11
C GLY A 432 -13.00 38.93 -9.37
N SER A 433 -13.52 39.41 -10.52
CA SER A 433 -14.91 39.21 -10.91
C SER A 433 -15.17 37.89 -11.62
N ASP A 434 -14.13 37.29 -12.18
CA ASP A 434 -14.22 36.04 -12.94
C ASP A 434 -13.68 34.88 -12.14
N GLU A 435 -14.36 33.76 -12.27
CA GLU A 435 -14.19 32.59 -11.41
C GLU A 435 -13.06 31.65 -11.87
N GLY A 436 -11.93 32.26 -12.26
CA GLY A 436 -10.78 31.67 -12.96
C GLY A 436 -9.64 31.17 -12.08
N VAL A 437 -9.57 31.57 -10.81
CA VAL A 437 -8.50 31.14 -9.87
C VAL A 437 -9.08 30.26 -8.78
N ALA A 438 -8.68 28.98 -8.77
CA ALA A 438 -9.15 28.01 -7.80
C ALA A 438 -8.29 26.75 -7.76
N PHE A 439 -8.39 26.02 -6.66
CA PHE A 439 -8.04 24.60 -6.61
C PHE A 439 -9.25 23.80 -6.11
N ASP A 440 -9.48 22.66 -6.74
CA ASP A 440 -10.59 21.76 -6.43
C ASP A 440 -10.03 20.39 -6.02
N VAL A 441 -10.66 19.77 -5.02
CA VAL A 441 -10.57 18.33 -4.76
C VAL A 441 -11.83 17.69 -5.35
N SER A 442 -11.67 16.71 -6.22
CA SER A 442 -12.77 15.95 -6.84
C SER A 442 -12.71 14.51 -6.38
N VAL A 443 -13.86 13.93 -6.06
CA VAL A 443 -14.02 12.54 -5.62
C VAL A 443 -15.04 11.87 -6.53
N GLU A 444 -14.65 10.76 -7.16
CA GLU A 444 -15.55 9.97 -8.02
C GLU A 444 -16.60 9.22 -7.22
#